data_AF-A0A9E4KZG6-F1
#
_entry.id   AF-A0A9E4KZG6-F1
#
_cell.length_a   1.000
_cell.length_b   1.000
_cell.length_c   1.000
_cell.angle_alpha   90.00
_cell.angle_beta   90.00
_cell.angle_gamma   90.00
#
_symmetry.space_group_name_H-M   'P 1'
#
loop_
_entity.id
_entity.type
_entity.pdbx_description
1 polymer ?
#
loop_
_entity_poly.entity_id
_entity_poly.type
_entity_poly.pdbx_seq_one_letter_code
_entity_poly.pdbx_strand_id
1 'polypeptide(L)'
;EILRGADAHDQIYSMPIARYGDLYLGLPAIFHKGDESAADWDRVDTELAISADTLHWRRICPGQALIPRGAGSYPDGEHDCGCIYAAAPIVQGDKVLLYYGGSNGLHNDWREGSFNLATLPLDRFAGYRSLARPGKALLTTTPLRLNGADITLNA
;
A
#
# COMPACT_ATOMS: atom_id res chain seq x y z
N GLU A 1 6.11 20.26 -1.14
CA GLU A 1 5.84 18.93 -0.59
C GLU A 1 4.92 18.20 -1.57
N ILE A 2 5.22 16.96 -1.95
CA ILE A 2 4.50 16.22 -3.02
C ILE A 2 3.44 15.28 -2.43
N LEU A 3 3.69 14.70 -1.26
CA LEU A 3 2.75 13.90 -0.50
C LEU A 3 3.13 13.98 0.99
N ARG A 4 2.12 14.06 1.86
CA ARG A 4 2.29 14.19 3.32
C ARG A 4 1.71 12.97 4.03
N GLY A 5 2.30 12.63 5.18
CA GLY A 5 1.70 11.69 6.14
C GLY A 5 0.34 12.15 6.67
N ALA A 6 -0.34 11.27 7.42
CA ALA A 6 -1.65 11.61 7.96
C ALA A 6 -1.54 12.65 9.10
N ASP A 7 -0.52 12.52 9.94
CA ASP A 7 -0.24 13.36 11.09
C ASP A 7 1.27 13.37 11.41
N ALA A 8 1.64 13.75 12.65
CA ALA A 8 3.03 13.76 13.09
C ALA A 8 3.59 12.35 13.37
N HIS A 9 2.72 11.38 13.65
CA HIS A 9 3.10 9.99 13.88
C HIS A 9 3.55 9.32 12.58
N ASP A 10 2.76 9.50 11.52
CA ASP A 10 2.95 8.86 10.22
C ASP A 10 3.81 9.70 9.27
N GLN A 11 4.99 9.21 8.90
CA GLN A 11 5.90 9.90 7.97
C GLN A 11 6.10 9.09 6.70
N ILE A 12 6.09 9.73 5.54
CA ILE A 12 6.41 9.04 4.28
C ILE A 12 7.93 8.96 4.16
N TYR A 13 8.47 7.76 4.32
CA TYR A 13 9.90 7.50 4.32
C TYR A 13 10.46 7.26 2.92
N SER A 14 9.71 6.55 2.09
CA SER A 14 10.02 6.31 0.67
C SER A 14 8.74 6.00 -0.09
N MET A 15 8.78 6.05 -1.43
CA MET A 15 7.64 5.66 -2.26
C MET A 15 8.11 5.24 -3.65
N PRO A 16 8.34 3.94 -3.91
CA PRO A 16 8.52 3.45 -5.26
C PRO A 16 7.29 3.70 -6.12
N ILE A 17 7.52 4.04 -7.39
CA ILE A 17 6.49 4.44 -8.34
C ILE A 17 6.56 3.55 -9.58
N ALA A 18 5.40 3.11 -10.08
CA ALA A 18 5.27 2.42 -11.35
C ALA A 18 4.11 2.99 -12.16
N ARG A 19 4.26 3.07 -13.48
CA ARG A 19 3.14 3.37 -14.37
C ARG A 19 2.23 2.14 -14.49
N TYR A 20 0.93 2.33 -14.39
CA TYR A 20 -0.08 1.30 -14.50
C TYR A 20 -1.28 1.83 -15.30
N GLY A 21 -1.34 1.46 -16.58
CA GLY A 21 -2.27 2.07 -17.54
C GLY A 21 -2.04 3.57 -17.69
N ASP A 22 -3.12 4.33 -17.52
CA ASP A 22 -3.12 5.81 -17.57
C ASP A 22 -2.82 6.48 -16.21
N LEU A 23 -2.51 5.69 -15.19
CA LEU A 23 -2.18 6.17 -13.85
C LEU A 23 -0.75 5.76 -13.46
N TYR A 24 -0.29 6.35 -12.37
CA TYR A 24 0.89 5.96 -11.64
C TYR A 24 0.46 5.39 -10.29
N LEU A 25 0.98 4.22 -9.93
CA LEU A 25 0.89 3.65 -8.59
C LEU A 25 2.12 4.08 -7.80
N GLY A 26 1.90 4.44 -6.55
CA GLY A 26 2.93 4.71 -5.56
C GLY A 26 2.73 3.77 -4.38
N LEU A 27 3.81 3.21 -3.87
CA LEU A 27 3.79 2.35 -2.69
C LEU A 27 4.51 3.04 -1.52
N PRO A 28 3.88 4.01 -0.85
CA PRO A 28 4.55 4.75 0.22
C PRO A 28 4.82 3.83 1.41
N ALA A 29 6.07 3.84 1.87
CA ALA A 29 6.48 3.31 3.15
C ALA A 29 6.17 4.35 4.24
N ILE A 30 5.17 4.07 5.06
CA ILE A 30 4.74 4.91 6.18
C ILE A 30 5.54 4.49 7.41
N PHE A 31 6.40 5.38 7.88
CA PHE A 31 7.21 5.21 9.07
C PHE A 31 6.50 5.83 10.28
N HIS A 32 6.13 4.97 11.23
CA HIS A 32 5.37 5.29 12.43
C HIS A 32 6.31 5.75 13.54
N LYS A 33 6.62 7.05 13.64
CA LYS A 33 7.71 7.52 14.53
C LYS A 33 7.33 8.63 15.51
N GLY A 34 6.26 9.36 15.28
CA GLY A 34 5.96 10.56 16.07
C GLY A 34 5.31 10.35 17.44
N ASP A 35 4.83 9.15 17.75
CA ASP A 35 4.21 8.81 19.06
C ASP A 35 4.80 7.50 19.59
N GLU A 36 5.67 7.61 20.60
CA GLU A 36 6.38 6.48 21.22
C GLU A 36 5.45 5.53 21.99
N SER A 37 4.22 5.94 22.28
CA SER A 37 3.23 5.10 22.97
C SER A 37 2.39 4.25 22.02
N ALA A 38 2.45 4.52 20.71
CA ALA A 38 1.68 3.79 19.71
C ALA A 38 2.19 2.35 19.55
N ALA A 39 1.27 1.40 19.33
CA ALA A 39 1.61 -0.03 19.25
C ALA A 39 2.48 -0.38 18.04
N ASP A 40 2.40 0.44 16.99
CA ASP A 40 3.17 0.39 15.76
C ASP A 40 4.36 1.36 15.76
N TRP A 41 4.69 1.97 16.90
CA TRP A 41 5.85 2.85 16.97
C TRP A 41 7.13 2.15 16.50
N ASP A 42 7.90 2.89 15.72
CA ASP A 42 9.11 2.50 15.03
C ASP A 42 8.93 1.35 14.02
N ARG A 43 7.70 1.14 13.52
CA ARG A 43 7.39 0.19 12.43
C ARG A 43 7.18 0.89 11.10
N VAL A 44 7.14 0.10 10.04
CA VAL A 44 6.86 0.60 8.68
C VAL A 44 5.79 -0.22 7.99
N ASP A 45 4.75 0.45 7.50
CA ASP A 45 3.73 -0.12 6.63
C ASP A 45 3.87 0.35 5.19
N THR A 46 3.67 -0.57 4.24
CA THR A 46 3.52 -0.21 2.83
C THR A 46 2.05 0.03 2.52
N GLU A 47 1.71 1.22 2.04
CA GLU A 47 0.36 1.57 1.59
C GLU A 47 0.26 1.74 0.07
N LEU A 48 -0.90 2.19 -0.41
CA LEU A 48 -1.19 2.47 -1.81
C LEU A 48 -1.48 3.96 -2.02
N ALA A 49 -0.84 4.55 -3.03
CA ALA A 49 -1.14 5.88 -3.54
C ALA A 49 -1.28 5.84 -5.07
N ILE A 50 -2.01 6.80 -5.61
CA ILE A 50 -2.17 6.97 -7.06
C ILE A 50 -1.93 8.42 -7.49
N SER A 51 -1.51 8.60 -8.74
CA SER A 51 -1.42 9.89 -9.40
C SER A 51 -1.73 9.75 -10.90
N ALA A 52 -2.31 10.78 -11.50
CA ALA A 52 -2.49 10.86 -12.95
C ALA A 52 -1.35 11.61 -13.64
N ASP A 53 -0.61 12.46 -12.91
CA ASP A 53 0.34 13.43 -13.47
C ASP A 53 1.71 13.43 -12.79
N THR A 54 1.93 12.53 -11.81
CA THR A 54 3.13 12.44 -10.94
C THR A 54 3.38 13.64 -10.04
N LEU A 55 2.55 14.69 -10.12
CA LEU A 55 2.65 15.91 -9.32
C LEU A 55 1.67 15.89 -8.14
N HIS A 56 0.45 15.40 -8.37
CA HIS A 56 -0.61 15.31 -7.38
C HIS A 56 -0.87 13.86 -7.03
N TRP A 57 -0.66 13.51 -5.76
CA TRP A 57 -0.79 12.15 -5.26
C TRP A 57 -1.93 12.03 -4.26
N ARG A 58 -2.64 10.90 -4.30
CA ARG A 58 -3.69 10.55 -3.34
C ARG A 58 -3.44 9.16 -2.77
N ARG A 59 -3.31 9.05 -1.44
CA ARG A 59 -3.32 7.77 -0.72
C ARG A 59 -4.72 7.15 -0.79
N ILE A 60 -4.78 5.85 -1.05
CA ILE A 60 -5.99 5.03 -1.04
C ILE A 60 -6.09 4.37 0.32
N CYS A 61 -7.19 4.59 1.04
CA CYS A 61 -7.40 4.12 2.40
C CYS A 61 -6.19 4.41 3.33
N PRO A 62 -5.83 5.69 3.57
CA PRO A 62 -4.71 6.04 4.46
C PRO A 62 -4.84 5.35 5.83
N GLY A 63 -3.75 4.79 6.34
CA GLY A 63 -3.70 3.99 7.57
C GLY A 63 -4.00 2.50 7.35
N GLN A 64 -4.30 2.08 6.12
CA GLN A 64 -4.47 0.67 5.78
C GLN A 64 -3.34 0.18 4.88
N ALA A 65 -2.52 -0.73 5.41
CA ALA A 65 -1.45 -1.37 4.65
C ALA A 65 -1.98 -2.14 3.43
N LEU A 66 -1.30 -1.98 2.29
CA LEU A 66 -1.50 -2.79 1.09
C LEU A 66 -0.97 -4.22 1.30
N ILE A 67 0.18 -4.32 1.97
CA ILE A 67 0.77 -5.59 2.40
C ILE A 67 0.74 -5.57 3.94
N PRO A 68 -0.16 -6.35 4.58
CA PRO A 68 -0.23 -6.41 6.03
C PRO A 68 1.05 -6.97 6.63
N ARG A 69 1.50 -6.42 7.77
CA ARG A 69 2.58 -7.02 8.56
C ARG A 69 2.17 -8.39 9.08
N GLY A 70 3.16 -9.28 9.17
CA GLY A 70 3.01 -10.54 9.87
C GLY A 70 2.69 -10.39 11.36
N ALA A 71 2.34 -11.51 12.00
CA ALA A 71 2.02 -11.56 13.41
C ALA A 71 3.27 -11.62 14.32
N GLY A 72 3.12 -11.13 15.56
CA GLY A 72 4.15 -11.20 16.59
C GLY A 72 5.11 -10.02 16.61
N SER A 73 6.26 -10.22 17.24
CA SER A 73 7.34 -9.25 17.38
C SER A 73 8.67 -9.98 17.56
N TYR A 74 9.77 -9.31 17.20
CA TYR A 74 11.13 -9.80 17.46
C TYR A 74 11.32 -10.35 18.89
N PRO A 75 12.08 -11.45 19.09
CA PRO A 75 12.76 -12.25 18.07
C PRO A 75 11.86 -13.30 17.39
N ASP A 76 10.75 -13.67 18.00
CA ASP A 76 9.99 -14.88 17.62
C ASP A 76 8.79 -14.62 16.70
N GLY A 77 8.61 -13.37 16.26
CA GLY A 77 7.57 -12.96 15.32
C GLY A 77 7.83 -13.41 13.88
N GLU A 78 6.81 -13.28 13.04
CA GLU A 78 6.94 -13.55 11.61
C GLU A 78 7.98 -12.62 10.96
N HIS A 79 8.61 -13.10 9.88
CA HIS A 79 9.76 -12.50 9.21
C HIS A 79 9.53 -11.07 8.68
N ASP A 80 8.30 -10.57 8.66
CA ASP A 80 7.87 -9.24 8.23
C ASP A 80 6.89 -8.56 9.21
N CYS A 81 6.84 -9.00 10.48
CA CYS A 81 5.92 -8.45 11.47
C CYS A 81 6.27 -7.02 11.96
N GLY A 82 7.47 -6.54 11.63
CA GLY A 82 8.01 -5.26 12.06
C GLY A 82 7.96 -4.17 10.98
N CYS A 83 8.64 -4.36 9.86
CA CYS A 83 8.74 -3.34 8.81
C CYS A 83 8.59 -3.96 7.41
N ILE A 84 7.84 -3.30 6.53
CA ILE A 84 7.61 -3.71 5.14
C ILE A 84 7.92 -2.57 4.18
N TYR A 85 8.79 -2.85 3.20
CA TYR A 85 9.18 -1.93 2.14
C TYR A 85 9.00 -2.59 0.77
N ALA A 86 7.93 -2.26 0.05
CA ALA A 86 7.71 -2.81 -1.28
C ALA A 86 8.56 -2.14 -2.36
N ALA A 87 8.95 -2.91 -3.37
CA ALA A 87 9.46 -2.42 -4.64
C ALA A 87 8.33 -2.06 -5.60
N ALA A 88 8.68 -1.49 -6.77
CA ALA A 88 7.70 -1.20 -7.82
C ALA A 88 6.93 -2.47 -8.25
N PRO A 89 5.58 -2.40 -8.40
CA PRO A 89 4.79 -3.54 -8.87
C PRO A 89 5.22 -4.06 -10.23
N ILE A 90 5.18 -5.38 -10.41
CA ILE A 90 5.46 -6.04 -11.70
C ILE A 90 4.21 -6.78 -12.16
N VAL A 91 3.72 -6.47 -13.37
CA VAL A 91 2.62 -7.22 -14.00
C VAL A 91 3.19 -8.47 -14.66
N GLN A 92 2.66 -9.65 -14.29
CA GLN A 92 3.01 -10.92 -14.89
C GLN A 92 1.74 -11.72 -15.18
N GLY A 93 1.31 -11.71 -16.44
CA GLY A 93 0.08 -12.38 -16.86
C GLY A 93 -1.15 -11.77 -16.19
N ASP A 94 -1.90 -12.61 -15.46
CA ASP A 94 -3.12 -12.24 -14.72
C ASP A 94 -2.84 -11.82 -13.26
N LYS A 95 -1.57 -11.55 -12.93
CA LYS A 95 -1.13 -11.20 -11.57
C LYS A 95 -0.27 -9.95 -11.54
N VAL A 96 -0.29 -9.32 -10.38
CA VAL A 96 0.68 -8.31 -9.97
C VAL A 96 1.56 -8.92 -8.89
N LEU A 97 2.87 -8.87 -9.11
CA LEU A 97 3.88 -9.25 -8.14
C LEU A 97 4.34 -8.01 -7.36
N LEU A 98 4.32 -8.12 -6.04
CA LEU A 98 4.84 -7.12 -5.12
C LEU A 98 6.01 -7.74 -4.37
N TYR A 99 7.22 -7.58 -4.92
CA TYR A 99 8.43 -7.93 -4.17
C TYR A 99 8.65 -6.90 -3.06
N TYR A 100 9.01 -7.34 -1.87
CA TYR A 100 9.22 -6.46 -0.74
C TYR A 100 10.32 -6.96 0.20
N GLY A 101 11.00 -6.01 0.84
CA GLY A 101 11.83 -6.28 2.01
C GLY A 101 10.95 -6.31 3.26
N GLY A 102 11.09 -7.34 4.07
CA GLY A 102 10.45 -7.47 5.38
C GLY A 102 11.47 -7.50 6.51
N SER A 103 11.01 -7.27 7.74
CA SER A 103 11.79 -7.59 8.94
C SER A 103 10.90 -7.85 10.15
N ASN A 104 11.35 -8.69 11.08
CA ASN A 104 10.61 -9.06 12.30
C ASN A 104 10.78 -8.06 13.47
N GLY A 105 11.60 -7.01 13.32
CA GLY A 105 11.87 -6.02 14.38
C GLY A 105 11.61 -4.57 13.97
N LEU A 106 11.91 -3.65 14.90
CA LEU A 106 11.71 -2.22 14.75
C LEU A 106 12.72 -1.60 13.76
N HIS A 107 12.35 -0.47 13.15
CA HIS A 107 13.16 0.21 12.14
C HIS A 107 14.53 0.66 12.70
N ASN A 108 14.59 1.10 13.95
CA ASN A 108 15.83 1.60 14.58
C ASN A 108 16.36 0.66 15.66
N ASP A 109 15.95 -0.61 15.66
CA ASP A 109 16.45 -1.63 16.58
C ASP A 109 16.90 -2.89 15.82
N TRP A 110 17.39 -3.86 16.57
CA TRP A 110 17.79 -5.15 16.07
C TRP A 110 16.61 -5.87 15.41
N ARG A 111 16.90 -6.49 14.27
CA ARG A 111 15.93 -7.21 13.45
C ARG A 111 16.64 -8.13 12.46
N GLU A 112 15.91 -9.12 11.99
CA GLU A 112 16.31 -9.97 10.88
C GLU A 112 15.56 -9.53 9.62
N GLY A 113 16.29 -9.39 8.51
CA GLY A 113 15.71 -9.00 7.23
C GLY A 113 15.25 -10.20 6.41
N SER A 114 14.22 -10.00 5.60
CA SER A 114 13.67 -10.99 4.69
C SER A 114 13.39 -10.39 3.31
N PHE A 115 13.41 -11.23 2.28
CA PHE A 115 13.01 -10.85 0.92
C PHE A 115 11.80 -11.70 0.51
N ASN A 116 10.70 -11.03 0.23
CA ASN A 116 9.38 -11.66 0.18
C ASN A 116 8.64 -11.27 -1.10
N LEU A 117 7.56 -12.01 -1.36
CA LEU A 117 6.67 -11.79 -2.49
C LEU A 117 5.21 -11.86 -2.03
N ALA A 118 4.49 -10.77 -2.21
CA ALA A 118 3.03 -10.76 -2.17
C ALA A 118 2.49 -10.72 -3.61
N THR A 119 1.29 -11.28 -3.82
CA THR A 119 0.65 -11.28 -5.14
C THR A 119 -0.77 -10.79 -5.07
N LEU A 120 -1.18 -10.01 -6.06
CA LEU A 120 -2.58 -9.62 -6.29
C LEU A 120 -3.04 -10.15 -7.65
N PRO A 121 -4.33 -10.49 -7.82
CA PRO A 121 -4.89 -10.60 -9.17
C PRO A 121 -4.79 -9.26 -9.91
N LEU A 122 -4.68 -9.31 -11.24
CA LEU A 122 -4.64 -8.13 -12.10
C LEU A 122 -5.81 -7.18 -11.76
N ASP A 123 -5.52 -5.88 -11.69
CA ASP A 123 -6.48 -4.80 -11.42
C ASP A 123 -7.18 -4.83 -10.04
N ARG A 124 -6.73 -5.64 -9.08
CA ARG A 124 -7.34 -5.78 -7.74
C ARG A 124 -6.55 -5.13 -6.60
N PHE A 125 -6.07 -3.91 -6.81
CA PHE A 125 -5.33 -3.15 -5.77
C PHE A 125 -6.20 -2.60 -4.65
N ALA A 126 -7.43 -2.19 -4.97
CA ALA A 126 -8.38 -1.63 -4.00
C ALA A 126 -9.81 -1.80 -4.51
N GLY A 127 -10.78 -1.76 -3.60
CA GLY A 127 -12.18 -1.90 -3.95
C GLY A 127 -13.12 -1.55 -2.80
N TYR A 128 -14.39 -1.38 -3.13
CA TYR A 128 -15.44 -1.15 -2.14
C TYR A 128 -15.99 -2.47 -1.61
N ARG A 129 -16.28 -2.51 -0.30
CA ARG A 129 -16.93 -3.63 0.37
C ARG A 129 -18.12 -3.12 1.17
N SER A 130 -19.27 -3.81 1.08
CA SER A 130 -20.43 -3.51 1.93
C SER A 130 -20.07 -3.69 3.42
N LEU A 131 -20.41 -2.70 4.24
CA LEU A 131 -20.31 -2.78 5.70
C LEU A 131 -21.49 -3.55 6.30
N ALA A 132 -22.67 -3.52 5.67
CA ALA A 132 -23.83 -4.29 6.10
C ALA A 132 -23.70 -5.75 5.64
N ARG A 133 -23.68 -6.68 6.59
CA ARG A 133 -23.84 -8.13 6.33
C ARG A 133 -25.06 -8.66 7.09
N PRO A 134 -26.01 -9.35 6.41
CA PRO A 134 -26.21 -9.44 4.96
C PRO A 134 -26.86 -8.16 4.39
N GLY A 135 -26.54 -7.78 3.15
CA GLY A 135 -27.20 -6.64 2.49
C GLY A 135 -26.61 -6.25 1.13
N LYS A 136 -27.44 -5.63 0.29
CA LYS A 136 -27.00 -4.91 -0.93
C LYS A 136 -26.46 -3.54 -0.52
N ALA A 137 -25.45 -3.05 -1.24
CA ALA A 137 -24.95 -1.68 -1.11
C ALA A 137 -25.14 -0.93 -2.43
N LEU A 138 -25.33 0.38 -2.35
CA LEU A 138 -25.35 1.28 -3.51
C LEU A 138 -24.05 2.07 -3.54
N LEU A 139 -23.36 2.06 -4.68
CA LEU A 139 -22.18 2.89 -4.94
C LEU A 139 -22.51 3.88 -6.04
N THR A 140 -22.45 5.17 -5.71
CA THR A 140 -22.56 6.24 -6.72
C THR A 140 -21.16 6.65 -7.14
N THR A 141 -20.85 6.52 -8.43
CA THR A 141 -19.57 6.94 -9.01
C THR A 141 -19.75 8.21 -9.83
N THR A 142 -18.65 8.94 -10.06
CA THR A 142 -18.64 10.01 -11.06
C THR A 142 -18.70 9.38 -12.46
N PRO A 143 -19.57 9.87 -13.37
CA PRO A 143 -19.56 9.40 -14.75
C PRO A 143 -18.19 9.63 -15.40
N LEU A 144 -17.62 8.59 -15.98
CA LEU A 144 -16.38 8.69 -16.73
C LEU A 144 -16.67 9.36 -18.08
N ARG A 145 -16.00 10.47 -18.39
CA ARG A 145 -16.02 11.05 -19.74
C ARG A 145 -14.97 10.35 -20.59
N LEU A 146 -15.44 9.69 -21.64
CA LEU A 146 -14.62 8.87 -22.52
C LEU A 146 -14.31 9.68 -23.78
N ASN A 147 -13.04 10.08 -23.93
CA ASN A 147 -12.58 10.90 -25.05
C ASN A 147 -11.69 10.10 -26.04
N GLY A 148 -11.58 8.78 -25.85
CA GLY A 148 -10.80 7.87 -26.70
C GLY A 148 -11.69 7.07 -27.66
N ALA A 149 -11.06 6.47 -28.68
CA ALA A 149 -11.75 5.59 -29.63
C ALA A 149 -12.05 4.20 -29.05
N ASP A 150 -11.18 3.72 -28.13
CA ASP A 150 -11.25 2.38 -27.55
C ASP A 150 -11.31 2.45 -26.02
N ILE A 151 -12.09 1.55 -25.41
CA ILE A 151 -12.28 1.44 -23.97
C ILE A 151 -12.14 -0.02 -23.57
N THR A 152 -11.23 -0.30 -22.66
CA THR A 152 -11.11 -1.59 -21.99
C THR A 152 -11.60 -1.47 -20.55
N LEU A 153 -12.54 -2.34 -20.18
CA LEU A 153 -13.03 -2.49 -18.82
C LEU A 153 -12.58 -3.86 -18.30
N ASN A 154 -11.89 -3.88 -17.16
CA ASN A 154 -11.70 -5.11 -16.40
C ASN A 154 -12.81 -5.18 -15.33
N ALA A 155 -13.66 -6.21 -15.39
CA ALA A 155 -14.85 -6.39 -14.55
C ALA A 155 -14.92 -7.82 -14.01
#